data_AF-A0A382NC51-F1
#
_entry.id   AF-A0A382NC51-F1
#
_cell.length_a   1.000
_cell.length_b   1.000
_cell.length_c   1.000
_cell.angle_alpha   90.00
_cell.angle_beta   90.00
_cell.angle_gamma   90.00
#
_symmetry.space_group_name_H-M   'P 1'
#
loop_
_entity.id
_entity.type
_entity.pdbx_description
1 polymer ?
#
loop_
_entity_poly.entity_id
_entity_poly.type
_entity_poly.pdbx_seq_one_letter_code
_entity_poly.pdbx_strand_id
1 'polypeptide(L)' 'MNEEIGGDLNRKMSTEAVHAGEMHDPSGSHIDPIHMTSTYVFENAEAIRSWGAGETEAHVYSRVGNPNRESL' A
#
# COMPACT_ATOMS: atom_id res chain seq x y z
N MET A 1 -32.75 1.36 30.87
CA MET A 1 -32.97 0.51 29.69
C MET A 1 -31.75 0.71 28.84
N ASN A 2 -30.81 -0.22 29.00
CA ASN A 2 -29.51 -0.23 28.34
C ASN A 2 -29.68 -0.76 26.93
N GLU A 3 -28.98 -0.17 25.96
CA GLU A 3 -28.24 -0.96 24.98
C GLU A 3 -27.09 -0.10 24.47
N GLU A 4 -25.88 -0.43 24.95
CA GLU A 4 -24.62 0.04 24.37
C GLU A 4 -24.56 -0.46 22.93
N ILE A 5 -24.61 0.47 21.97
CA ILE A 5 -24.30 0.22 20.56
C ILE A 5 -22.78 0.05 20.40
N GLY A 6 -22.25 -1.01 21.02
CA GLY A 6 -20.95 -1.58 20.71
C GLY A 6 -21.09 -2.55 19.54
N GLY A 7 -21.51 -2.05 18.38
CA GLY A 7 -21.52 -2.81 17.14
C GLY A 7 -20.09 -2.91 16.61
N ASP A 8 -19.62 -4.14 16.36
CA ASP A 8 -18.34 -4.41 15.72
C ASP A 8 -18.15 -3.51 14.48
N LEU A 9 -17.16 -2.63 14.50
CA LEU A 9 -16.89 -1.60 13.48
C LEU A 9 -16.32 -2.20 12.18
N ASN A 10 -16.49 -3.50 11.95
CA ASN A 10 -16.08 -4.16 10.75
C ASN A 10 -16.98 -3.76 9.58
N ARG A 11 -16.37 -3.19 8.55
CA ARG A 11 -17.01 -2.85 7.28
C ARG A 11 -17.56 -4.11 6.62
N LYS A 12 -18.70 -3.98 5.92
CA LYS A 12 -19.29 -5.09 5.16
C LYS A 12 -18.40 -5.45 3.98
N MET A 13 -18.42 -6.71 3.54
CA MET A 13 -17.66 -7.20 2.39
C MET A 13 -17.83 -6.34 1.13
N SER A 14 -19.04 -5.82 0.86
CA SER A 14 -19.32 -4.95 -0.28
C SER A 14 -18.56 -3.61 -0.21
N THR A 15 -18.30 -3.11 1.00
CA THR A 15 -17.54 -1.87 1.22
C THR A 15 -16.05 -2.17 1.16
N GLU A 16 -15.61 -3.28 1.75
CA GLU A 16 -14.21 -3.72 1.69
C GLU A 16 -13.76 -3.99 0.25
N ALA A 17 -14.60 -4.64 -0.57
CA ALA A 17 -14.26 -4.92 -1.97
C ALA A 17 -14.04 -3.67 -2.84
N VAL A 18 -14.50 -2.50 -2.37
CA VAL A 18 -14.31 -1.22 -3.08
C VAL A 18 -13.17 -0.41 -2.46
N HIS A 19 -13.02 -0.44 -1.14
CA HIS A 19 -12.18 0.52 -0.41
C HIS A 19 -11.00 -0.08 0.35
N ALA A 20 -10.91 -1.41 0.46
CA ALA A 20 -9.74 -2.04 1.06
C ALA A 20 -8.56 -1.94 0.08
N GLY A 21 -7.36 -1.68 0.60
CA GLY A 21 -6.14 -1.63 -0.21
C GLY A 21 -5.91 -0.32 -1.00
N GLU A 22 -6.82 0.66 -0.95
CA GLU A 22 -6.68 1.94 -1.66
C GLU A 22 -5.35 2.65 -1.32
N MET A 23 -4.59 2.99 -2.37
CA MET A 23 -3.33 3.72 -2.28
C MET A 23 -3.57 5.22 -2.51
N HIS A 24 -3.26 6.02 -1.48
CA HIS A 24 -3.35 7.47 -1.60
C HIS A 24 -2.06 8.03 -2.18
N ASP A 25 -2.11 8.39 -3.47
CA ASP A 25 -0.97 8.98 -4.15
C ASP A 25 -0.90 10.51 -3.91
N PRO A 26 0.31 11.11 -3.89
CA PRO A 26 0.47 12.55 -3.64
C PRO A 26 -0.19 13.47 -4.67
N SER A 27 -0.55 12.99 -5.86
CA SER A 27 -1.24 13.78 -6.88
C SER A 27 -2.69 14.08 -6.53
N GLY A 28 -3.26 13.38 -5.54
CA GLY A 28 -4.65 13.53 -5.15
C GLY A 28 -5.61 12.80 -6.09
N SER A 29 -5.15 11.76 -6.79
CA SER A 29 -6.01 10.90 -7.59
C SER A 29 -7.04 10.20 -6.69
N HIS A 30 -8.27 10.09 -7.18
CA HIS A 30 -9.31 9.32 -6.48
C HIS A 30 -9.17 7.81 -6.71
N ILE A 31 -8.45 7.40 -7.75
CA ILE A 31 -8.14 6.00 -8.04
C ILE A 31 -6.64 5.75 -7.88
N ASP A 32 -6.29 4.53 -7.53
CA ASP A 32 -4.90 4.11 -7.44
C ASP A 32 -4.16 4.26 -8.79
N PRO A 33 -2.94 4.82 -8.79
CA PRO A 33 -2.15 4.95 -10.01
C PRO A 33 -1.64 3.59 -10.50
N ILE A 34 -1.42 3.43 -11.80
CA ILE A 34 -0.81 2.21 -12.37
C ILE A 34 0.71 2.39 -12.51
N HIS A 35 1.48 1.75 -11.64
CA HIS A 35 2.94 1.68 -11.64
C HIS A 35 3.47 0.67 -12.68
N MET A 36 3.35 1.02 -13.96
CA MET A 36 3.92 0.26 -15.09
C MET A 36 5.44 0.45 -15.19
N THR A 37 6.17 -0.06 -14.21
CA THR A 37 7.63 -0.07 -14.20
C THR A 37 8.15 -1.45 -13.82
N SER A 38 9.39 -1.75 -14.18
CA SER A 38 10.10 -2.94 -13.71
C SER A 38 11.02 -2.66 -12.52
N THR A 39 11.48 -1.43 -12.35
CA THR A 39 12.47 -1.03 -11.33
C THR A 39 12.10 0.29 -10.68
N TYR A 40 12.65 0.53 -9.49
CA TYR A 40 12.45 1.76 -8.71
C TYR A 40 13.79 2.45 -8.43
N VAL A 41 13.74 3.75 -8.19
CA VAL A 41 14.92 4.57 -7.90
C VAL A 41 15.10 4.67 -6.39
N PHE A 42 16.32 4.45 -5.91
CA PHE A 42 16.69 4.78 -4.55
C PHE A 42 17.17 6.22 -4.47
N GLU A 43 16.88 6.91 -3.37
CA GLU A 43 17.29 8.30 -3.15
C GLU A 43 18.82 8.46 -3.24
N ASN A 44 19.57 7.52 -2.64
CA ASN A 44 21.02 7.54 -2.62
C ASN A 44 21.59 6.15 -2.30
N ALA A 45 22.93 6.04 -2.29
CA ALA A 45 23.62 4.78 -2.01
C ALA A 45 23.46 4.30 -0.56
N GLU A 46 23.15 5.18 0.38
CA GLU A 46 22.89 4.80 1.78
C GLU A 46 21.55 4.09 1.92
N ALA A 47 20.51 4.56 1.23
CA ALA A 47 19.21 3.88 1.18
C ALA A 47 19.33 2.44 0.65
N ILE A 48 20.18 2.21 -0.36
CA ILE A 48 20.46 0.86 -0.89
C ILE A 48 21.14 -0.01 0.17
N ARG A 49 22.11 0.53 0.92
CA ARG A 49 22.80 -0.21 1.98
C ARG A 49 21.84 -0.62 3.10
N SER A 50 21.00 0.31 3.55
CA SER A 50 20.03 0.06 4.62
C SER A 50 18.98 -0.98 4.21
N TRP A 51 18.45 -0.88 2.98
CA TRP A 51 17.56 -1.91 2.43
C TRP A 51 18.27 -3.27 2.32
N GLY A 52 19.50 -3.30 1.80
CA GLY A 52 20.27 -4.53 1.65
C GLY A 52 20.65 -5.20 2.98
N ALA A 53 20.73 -4.43 4.07
CA ALA A 53 20.94 -4.92 5.43
C ALA A 53 19.62 -5.36 6.11
N GLY A 54 18.47 -5.13 5.48
CA GLY A 54 17.14 -5.45 6.04
C GLY A 54 16.65 -4.46 7.08
N GLU A 55 17.23 -3.26 7.14
CA GLU A 55 16.85 -2.21 8.09
C GLU A 55 15.66 -1.39 7.59
N THR A 56 15.44 -1.35 6.27
CA THR A 56 14.33 -0.64 5.63
C THR A 56 13.67 -1.50 4.55
N GLU A 57 12.38 -1.25 4.32
CA GLU A 57 11.66 -1.80 3.18
C GLU A 57 11.80 -0.88 1.96
N ALA A 58 11.82 -1.47 0.77
CA ALA A 58 11.82 -0.74 -0.49
C ALA A 58 11.24 -1.59 -1.62
N HIS A 59 10.51 -0.95 -2.53
CA HIS A 59 10.28 -1.54 -3.84
C HIS A 59 11.58 -1.45 -4.64
N VAL A 60 12.02 -2.59 -5.19
CA VAL A 60 13.28 -2.66 -5.96
C VAL A 60 13.01 -3.14 -7.37
N TYR A 61 12.25 -4.22 -7.51
CA TYR A 61 11.94 -4.80 -8.80
C TYR A 61 10.54 -5.41 -8.80
N SER A 62 9.72 -5.09 -9.81
CA SER A 62 8.31 -5.51 -9.89
C SER A 62 8.09 -7.02 -9.87
N ARG A 63 9.12 -7.80 -10.25
CA ARG A 63 9.11 -9.28 -10.14
C ARG A 63 8.88 -9.75 -8.70
N VAL A 64 9.46 -9.05 -7.73
CA VAL A 64 9.38 -9.42 -6.31
C VAL A 64 8.34 -8.59 -5.57
N GLY A 65 8.12 -7.34 -5.97
CA GLY A 65 7.10 -6.48 -5.38
C GLY A 65 6.83 -5.26 -6.25
N ASN A 66 5.55 -4.94 -6.43
CA ASN A 66 5.05 -3.78 -7.16
C ASN A 66 3.86 -3.21 -6.35
N PRO A 67 3.77 -1.88 -6.10
CA PRO A 67 2.70 -1.29 -5.30
C PRO A 67 1.30 -1.68 -5.75
N ASN A 68 1.05 -1.83 -7.05
CA ASN A 68 -0.28 -2.25 -7.54
C ASN A 68 -0.70 -3.65 -7.09
N ARG A 69 0.23 -4.51 -6.67
CA ARG A 69 -0.09 -5.84 -6.12
C ARG A 69 -0.48 -5.80 -4.65
N GLU A 70 -0.20 -4.71 -3.95
CA GLU A 70 -0.51 -4.54 -2.53
C GLU A 70 -1.92 -3.97 -2.33
N SER A 71 -2.46 -3.30 -3.35
CA SER A 71 -3.83 -2.79 -3.41
C SER A 71 -4.89 -3.86 -3.77
N LEU A 72 -4.46 -5.04 -4.25
CA LEU A 72 -5.33 -6.17 -4.65
C LEU A 72 -5.51 -7.21 -3.55
#